data_AF-A0A142L779-F1
#
_entry.id   AF-A0A142L779-F1
#
_cell.length_a   1.000
_cell.length_b   1.000
_cell.length_c   1.000
_cell.angle_alpha   90.00
_cell.angle_beta   90.00
_cell.angle_gamma   90.00
#
_symmetry.space_group_name_H-M   'P 1'
#
loop_
_entity.id
_entity.type
_entity.pdbx_description
1 polymer ?
#
loop_
_entity_poly.entity_id
_entity_poly.type
_entity_poly.pdbx_seq_one_letter_code
_entity_poly.pdbx_strand_id
1 'polypeptide(L)'
;MERDIDTAVAQTITLITKLTSVTKVDSLIQHAYSFIGDRYRRGGTSTKGFDCSGYTMIVFKKFDIKLPHTSAGQGLVGVEVNKTNIKKGDLILFKGRGRRNRRIGHVGIVISEKGEPVRFIHSSTSDGVRIDRLEFDYYRKRYVKAVRLPELYK
;
A
#
# COMPACT_ATOMS: atom_id res chain seq x y z
N MET A 1 -0.19 -43.48 -17.54
CA MET A 1 0.74 -42.83 -18.47
C MET A 1 0.09 -41.66 -19.19
N GLU A 2 -0.99 -41.83 -19.97
CA GLU A 2 -1.68 -40.70 -20.63
C GLU A 2 -2.37 -39.73 -19.65
N ARG A 3 -3.02 -40.25 -18.59
CA ARG A 3 -3.66 -39.42 -17.55
C ARG A 3 -2.70 -38.56 -16.72
N ASP A 4 -1.42 -38.93 -16.69
CA ASP A 4 -0.39 -38.26 -15.89
C ASP A 4 0.16 -37.01 -16.60
N ILE A 5 0.18 -37.03 -17.94
CA ILE A 5 0.63 -35.89 -18.76
C ILE A 5 -0.44 -34.79 -18.78
N ASP A 6 -1.71 -35.14 -18.95
CA ASP A 6 -2.81 -34.14 -18.94
C ASP A 6 -2.91 -33.40 -17.61
N THR A 7 -2.65 -34.09 -16.50
CA THR A 7 -2.64 -33.50 -15.16
C THR A 7 -1.49 -32.51 -14.98
N ALA A 8 -0.29 -32.86 -15.46
CA ALA A 8 0.88 -31.98 -15.40
C ALA A 8 0.72 -30.74 -16.30
N VAL A 9 0.13 -30.91 -17.49
CA VAL A 9 -0.18 -29.80 -18.40
C VAL A 9 -1.22 -28.86 -17.79
N ALA A 10 -2.29 -29.39 -17.18
CA ALA A 10 -3.30 -28.58 -16.50
C ALA A 10 -2.74 -27.80 -15.30
N GLN A 11 -1.85 -28.40 -14.52
CA GLN A 11 -1.14 -27.72 -13.42
C GLN A 11 -0.22 -26.61 -13.93
N THR A 12 0.49 -26.87 -15.04
CA THR A 12 1.39 -25.89 -15.67
C THR A 12 0.61 -24.71 -16.25
N ILE A 13 -0.50 -24.96 -16.94
CA ILE A 13 -1.40 -23.92 -17.45
C ILE A 13 -1.98 -23.10 -16.30
N THR A 14 -2.47 -23.76 -15.23
CA THR A 14 -2.99 -23.06 -14.04
C THR A 14 -1.94 -22.16 -13.39
N LEU A 15 -0.70 -22.62 -13.31
CA LEU A 15 0.42 -21.84 -12.79
C LEU A 15 0.74 -20.64 -13.69
N ILE A 16 0.79 -20.83 -15.01
CA ILE A 16 1.02 -19.75 -15.99
C ILE A 16 -0.11 -18.72 -15.93
N THR A 17 -1.37 -19.14 -15.88
CA THR A 17 -2.53 -18.25 -15.75
C THR A 17 -2.47 -17.45 -14.45
N LYS A 18 -2.11 -18.09 -13.33
CA LYS A 18 -1.96 -17.41 -12.03
C LYS A 18 -0.80 -16.41 -12.02
N LEU A 19 0.28 -16.70 -12.74
CA LEU A 19 1.44 -15.80 -12.88
C LEU A 19 1.18 -14.62 -13.81
N THR A 20 0.22 -14.76 -14.74
CA THR A 20 -0.14 -13.75 -15.75
C THR A 20 -1.41 -12.97 -15.41
N SER A 21 -2.22 -13.43 -14.44
CA SER A 21 -3.40 -12.70 -13.97
C SER A 21 -2.99 -11.49 -13.14
N VAL A 22 -3.20 -10.28 -13.67
CA VAL A 22 -3.04 -9.04 -12.91
C VAL A 22 -4.06 -9.04 -11.77
N THR A 23 -3.58 -9.08 -10.53
CA THR A 23 -4.48 -9.06 -9.37
C THR A 23 -5.05 -7.65 -9.15
N LYS A 24 -6.16 -7.54 -8.39
CA LYS A 24 -6.69 -6.25 -7.94
C LYS A 24 -5.64 -5.43 -7.18
N VAL A 25 -4.79 -6.11 -6.40
CA VAL A 25 -3.64 -5.50 -5.71
C VAL A 25 -2.65 -4.94 -6.72
N ASP A 26 -2.26 -5.69 -7.75
CA ASP A 26 -1.32 -5.21 -8.77
C ASP A 26 -1.86 -3.98 -9.50
N SER A 27 -3.14 -4.00 -9.86
CA SER A 27 -3.81 -2.85 -10.46
C SER A 27 -3.81 -1.63 -9.52
N LEU A 28 -4.04 -1.85 -8.21
CA LEU A 28 -3.99 -0.77 -7.21
C LEU A 28 -2.61 -0.16 -7.11
N ILE A 29 -1.58 -0.99 -7.10
CA ILE A 29 -0.20 -0.55 -7.02
C ILE A 29 0.23 0.18 -8.31
N GLN A 30 -0.17 -0.32 -9.48
CA GLN A 30 0.05 0.39 -10.75
C GLN A 30 -0.65 1.75 -10.76
N HIS A 31 -1.86 1.85 -10.22
CA HIS A 31 -2.54 3.13 -10.07
C HIS A 31 -1.80 4.06 -9.10
N ALA A 32 -1.29 3.54 -7.98
CA ALA A 32 -0.46 4.29 -7.05
C ALA A 32 0.78 4.87 -7.75
N TYR A 33 1.47 4.06 -8.56
CA TYR A 33 2.64 4.48 -9.34
C TYR A 33 2.35 5.63 -10.32
N SER A 34 1.14 5.72 -10.87
CA SER A 34 0.78 6.76 -11.85
C SER A 34 0.85 8.20 -11.30
N PHE A 35 0.94 8.35 -9.99
CA PHE A 35 1.01 9.65 -9.32
C PHE A 35 2.43 10.04 -8.88
N ILE A 36 3.47 9.22 -9.14
CA ILE A 36 4.84 9.56 -8.73
C ILE A 36 5.23 10.95 -9.25
N GLY A 37 5.78 11.77 -8.36
CA GLY A 37 6.16 13.16 -8.63
C GLY A 37 5.06 14.19 -8.37
N ASP A 38 3.80 13.78 -8.19
CA ASP A 38 2.72 14.72 -7.84
C ASP A 38 2.99 15.38 -6.49
N ARG A 39 2.90 16.71 -6.46
CA ARG A 39 3.31 17.53 -5.32
C ARG A 39 2.48 17.26 -4.06
N TYR A 40 3.07 17.50 -2.90
CA TYR A 40 2.32 17.49 -1.66
C TYR A 40 1.48 18.76 -1.50
N ARG A 41 0.23 18.60 -1.06
CA ARG A 41 -0.65 19.70 -0.63
C ARG A 41 -1.47 19.25 0.56
N ARG A 42 -1.38 19.95 1.70
CA ARG A 42 -2.19 19.65 2.90
C ARG A 42 -3.68 19.68 2.54
N GLY A 43 -4.41 18.62 2.90
CA GLY A 43 -5.82 18.47 2.58
C GLY A 43 -6.10 18.11 1.11
N GLY A 44 -5.05 17.88 0.30
CA GLY A 44 -5.15 17.68 -1.13
C GLY A 44 -5.56 16.26 -1.52
N THR A 45 -6.42 16.15 -2.53
CA THR A 45 -7.02 14.90 -3.02
C THR A 45 -7.04 14.83 -4.56
N SER A 46 -6.10 15.48 -5.24
CA SER A 46 -6.04 15.50 -6.71
C SER A 46 -4.61 15.67 -7.21
N THR A 47 -4.39 15.53 -8.51
CA THR A 47 -3.07 15.75 -9.15
C THR A 47 -2.56 17.19 -9.04
N LYS A 48 -3.40 18.16 -8.63
CA LYS A 48 -2.95 19.51 -8.21
C LYS A 48 -2.15 19.48 -6.89
N GLY A 49 -2.19 18.36 -6.20
CA GLY A 49 -1.39 18.02 -5.04
C GLY A 49 -2.17 17.17 -4.03
N PHE A 50 -1.48 16.22 -3.41
CA PHE A 50 -2.05 15.29 -2.44
C PHE A 50 -1.45 15.50 -1.05
N ASP A 51 -2.23 15.34 0.02
CA ASP A 51 -1.63 14.95 1.30
C ASP A 51 -1.48 13.42 1.39
N CYS A 52 -0.84 12.93 2.45
CA CYS A 52 -0.58 11.50 2.57
C CYS A 52 -1.85 10.65 2.55
N SER A 53 -2.93 11.09 3.20
CA SER A 53 -4.18 10.33 3.34
C SER A 53 -5.16 10.60 2.20
N GLY A 54 -5.14 11.79 1.61
CA GLY A 54 -5.84 12.11 0.37
C GLY A 54 -5.27 11.33 -0.81
N TYR A 55 -3.95 11.14 -0.86
CA TYR A 55 -3.29 10.25 -1.82
C TYR A 55 -3.82 8.82 -1.73
N THR A 56 -3.71 8.18 -0.57
CA THR A 56 -4.19 6.80 -0.37
C THR A 56 -5.70 6.70 -0.61
N MET A 57 -6.48 7.67 -0.17
CA MET A 57 -7.93 7.71 -0.42
C MET A 57 -8.23 7.67 -1.92
N ILE A 58 -7.53 8.45 -2.74
CA ILE A 58 -7.75 8.45 -4.19
C ILE A 58 -7.31 7.14 -4.85
N VAL A 59 -6.17 6.59 -4.43
CA VAL A 59 -5.69 5.30 -4.95
C VAL A 59 -6.71 4.19 -4.69
N PHE A 60 -7.24 4.11 -3.47
CA PHE A 60 -8.21 3.07 -3.08
C PHE A 60 -9.62 3.32 -3.63
N LYS A 61 -10.01 4.59 -3.85
CA LYS A 61 -11.33 4.96 -4.39
C LYS A 61 -11.59 4.36 -5.78
N LYS A 62 -10.55 4.23 -6.63
CA LYS A 62 -10.67 3.58 -7.96
C LYS A 62 -11.12 2.11 -7.87
N PHE A 63 -10.97 1.48 -6.71
CA PHE A 63 -11.29 0.07 -6.47
C PHE A 63 -12.50 -0.10 -5.54
N ASP A 64 -13.34 0.94 -5.44
CA ASP A 64 -14.55 1.04 -4.61
C ASP A 64 -14.30 0.90 -3.10
N ILE A 65 -13.06 1.11 -2.66
CA ILE A 65 -12.69 1.08 -1.24
C ILE A 65 -12.66 2.51 -0.70
N LYS A 66 -13.62 2.85 0.16
CA LYS A 66 -13.73 4.18 0.77
C LYS A 66 -12.84 4.27 2.01
N LEU A 67 -11.87 5.18 1.96
CA LEU A 67 -11.01 5.48 3.11
C LEU A 67 -11.40 6.83 3.74
N PRO A 68 -11.33 6.95 5.08
CA PRO A 68 -11.37 8.25 5.73
C PRO A 68 -10.24 9.16 5.20
N HIS A 69 -10.50 10.47 5.16
CA HIS A 69 -9.50 11.42 4.67
C HIS A 69 -8.33 11.66 5.65
N THR A 70 -8.41 11.14 6.89
CA THR A 70 -7.34 11.29 7.88
C THR A 70 -6.51 10.02 7.99
N SER A 71 -5.18 10.15 8.08
CA SER A 71 -4.28 9.00 8.31
C SER A 71 -4.62 8.23 9.60
N ALA A 72 -5.05 8.92 10.64
CA ALA A 72 -5.52 8.29 11.88
C ALA A 72 -6.77 7.43 11.66
N GLY A 73 -7.77 7.95 10.92
CA GLY A 73 -8.96 7.19 10.56
C GLY A 73 -8.63 6.00 9.65
N GLN A 74 -7.70 6.16 8.73
CA GLN A 74 -7.20 5.05 7.91
C GLN A 74 -6.48 3.97 8.73
N GLY A 75 -5.89 4.31 9.87
CA GLY A 75 -5.33 3.34 10.80
C GLY A 75 -6.37 2.54 11.60
N LEU A 76 -7.66 2.89 11.49
CA LEU A 76 -8.79 2.22 12.15
C LEU A 76 -9.61 1.34 11.19
N VAL A 77 -9.33 1.39 9.89
CA VAL A 77 -10.03 0.54 8.91
C VAL A 77 -9.26 -0.76 8.67
N GLY A 78 -9.99 -1.82 8.32
CA GLY A 78 -9.42 -3.12 8.04
C GLY A 78 -8.91 -3.84 9.30
N VAL A 79 -7.95 -4.74 9.10
CA VAL A 79 -7.39 -5.62 10.14
C VAL A 79 -5.93 -5.29 10.35
N GLU A 80 -5.50 -5.17 11.61
CA GLU A 80 -4.09 -4.95 11.94
C GLU A 80 -3.21 -6.13 11.53
N VAL A 81 -2.04 -5.82 10.96
CA VAL A 81 -1.12 -6.81 10.40
C VAL A 81 0.16 -6.85 11.24
N ASN A 82 0.56 -8.06 11.65
CA ASN A 82 1.87 -8.25 12.27
C ASN A 82 2.98 -7.81 11.31
N LYS A 83 4.03 -7.16 11.81
CA LYS A 83 5.13 -6.63 11.01
C LYS A 83 5.75 -7.66 10.05
N THR A 84 5.84 -8.94 10.43
CA THR A 84 6.37 -10.01 9.57
C THR A 84 5.42 -10.47 8.46
N ASN A 85 4.14 -10.09 8.58
CA ASN A 85 3.07 -10.42 7.64
C ASN A 85 2.67 -9.24 6.74
N ILE A 86 3.38 -8.10 6.85
CA ILE A 86 3.19 -6.95 5.96
C ILE A 86 3.45 -7.40 4.51
N LYS A 87 2.55 -7.00 3.61
CA LYS A 87 2.65 -7.33 2.19
C LYS A 87 2.07 -6.22 1.31
N LYS A 88 2.32 -6.33 0.02
CA LYS A 88 1.81 -5.47 -1.04
C LYS A 88 0.29 -5.22 -0.89
N GLY A 89 -0.09 -3.94 -0.90
CA GLY A 89 -1.46 -3.46 -0.72
C GLY A 89 -1.85 -3.08 0.70
N ASP A 90 -1.05 -3.43 1.73
CA ASP A 90 -1.31 -2.98 3.10
C ASP A 90 -1.11 -1.46 3.23
N LEU A 91 -1.89 -0.82 4.10
CA LEU A 91 -1.60 0.55 4.54
C LEU A 91 -0.57 0.49 5.67
N ILE A 92 0.45 1.34 5.60
CA ILE A 92 1.49 1.47 6.63
C ILE A 92 1.43 2.84 7.30
N LEU A 93 1.37 2.86 8.64
CA LEU A 93 1.04 4.03 9.44
C LEU A 93 2.23 4.47 10.27
N PHE A 94 2.45 5.79 10.32
CA PHE A 94 3.54 6.39 11.07
C PHE A 94 3.05 7.54 11.97
N LYS A 95 3.78 7.76 13.07
CA LYS A 95 3.62 8.95 13.94
C LYS A 95 3.84 10.23 13.13
N GLY A 96 3.31 11.37 13.55
CA GLY A 96 3.65 12.67 12.95
C GLY A 96 5.14 13.05 13.08
N ARG A 97 5.58 14.11 12.38
CA ARG A 97 7.01 14.50 12.26
C ARG A 97 7.66 15.00 13.57
N GLY A 98 6.87 15.48 14.52
CA GLY A 98 7.40 16.00 15.79
C GLY A 98 7.91 14.88 16.71
N ARG A 99 9.09 15.06 17.32
CA ARG A 99 9.73 14.05 18.21
C ARG A 99 8.83 13.61 19.38
N ARG A 100 7.97 14.50 19.87
CA ARG A 100 7.00 14.23 20.95
C ARG A 100 5.65 13.70 20.44
N ASN A 101 5.45 13.63 19.12
CA ASN A 101 4.18 13.21 18.55
C ASN A 101 4.01 11.68 18.69
N ARG A 102 2.95 11.27 19.37
CA ARG A 102 2.59 9.85 19.55
C ARG A 102 1.40 9.42 18.68
N ARG A 103 0.75 10.35 17.99
CA ARG A 103 -0.42 10.11 17.16
C ARG A 103 -0.02 9.76 15.74
N ILE A 104 -0.82 8.91 15.09
CA ILE A 104 -0.71 8.68 13.64
C ILE A 104 -0.86 10.01 12.93
N GLY A 105 0.09 10.32 12.05
CA GLY A 105 0.11 11.57 11.28
C GLY A 105 0.68 11.41 9.88
N HIS A 106 0.88 10.17 9.42
CA HIS A 106 1.35 9.85 8.08
C HIS A 106 0.93 8.43 7.71
N VAL A 107 0.68 8.20 6.42
CA VAL A 107 0.26 6.91 5.86
C VAL A 107 0.92 6.70 4.49
N GLY A 108 1.17 5.44 4.13
CA GLY A 108 1.58 5.03 2.79
C GLY A 108 0.98 3.67 2.42
N ILE A 109 1.22 3.23 1.20
CA ILE A 109 0.78 1.93 0.66
C ILE A 109 2.01 1.05 0.47
N VAL A 110 2.01 -0.14 1.05
CA VAL A 110 3.10 -1.12 0.90
C VAL A 110 3.11 -1.64 -0.54
N ILE A 111 4.28 -1.61 -1.17
CA ILE A 111 4.50 -2.04 -2.56
C ILE A 111 5.39 -3.29 -2.67
N SER A 112 6.08 -3.68 -1.59
CA SER A 112 6.94 -4.86 -1.55
C SER A 112 6.16 -6.14 -1.25
N GLU A 113 6.65 -7.27 -1.73
CA GLU A 113 6.04 -8.57 -1.42
C GLU A 113 6.21 -8.98 0.05
N LYS A 114 5.42 -9.95 0.50
CA LYS A 114 5.57 -10.52 1.84
C LYS A 114 6.95 -11.18 1.96
N GLY A 115 7.69 -10.82 3.01
CA GLY A 115 9.03 -11.36 3.27
C GLY A 115 10.17 -10.51 2.69
N GLU A 116 9.87 -9.52 1.86
CA GLU A 116 10.85 -8.53 1.40
C GLU A 116 11.03 -7.38 2.40
N PRO A 117 12.16 -6.64 2.34
CA PRO A 117 12.27 -5.35 2.99
C PRO A 117 11.12 -4.42 2.60
N VAL A 118 10.40 -3.91 3.62
CA VAL A 118 9.17 -3.15 3.40
C VAL A 118 9.45 -1.85 2.66
N ARG A 119 8.96 -1.77 1.43
CA ARG A 119 8.90 -0.56 0.60
C ARG A 119 7.48 -0.04 0.54
N PHE A 120 7.30 1.26 0.54
CA PHE A 120 5.98 1.88 0.48
C PHE A 120 6.00 3.15 -0.36
N ILE A 121 4.87 3.42 -1.03
CA ILE A 121 4.62 4.64 -1.78
C ILE A 121 3.71 5.57 -0.97
N HIS A 122 4.00 6.86 -0.97
CA HIS A 122 3.24 7.86 -0.22
C HIS A 122 3.46 9.28 -0.76
N SER A 123 2.55 10.21 -0.45
CA SER A 123 2.81 11.64 -0.63
C SER A 123 3.63 12.19 0.55
N SER A 124 4.91 12.49 0.31
CA SER A 124 5.84 13.14 1.25
C SER A 124 5.68 14.66 1.23
N THR A 125 5.76 15.32 2.40
CA THR A 125 5.71 16.79 2.46
C THR A 125 6.82 17.50 1.70
N SER A 126 7.98 16.87 1.53
CA SER A 126 9.14 17.47 0.86
C SER A 126 9.07 17.30 -0.65
N ASP A 127 8.76 16.09 -1.12
CA ASP A 127 9.00 15.69 -2.52
C ASP A 127 7.76 15.14 -3.23
N GLY A 128 6.58 15.28 -2.62
CA GLY A 128 5.35 14.72 -3.20
C GLY A 128 5.33 13.20 -3.18
N VAL A 129 4.64 12.59 -4.15
CA VAL A 129 4.48 11.14 -4.23
C VAL A 129 5.81 10.47 -4.59
N ARG A 130 6.33 9.67 -3.66
CA ARG A 130 7.60 8.95 -3.78
C ARG A 130 7.57 7.61 -3.08
N ILE A 131 8.63 6.84 -3.27
CA ILE A 131 8.85 5.55 -2.63
C ILE A 131 9.91 5.69 -1.55
N ASP A 132 9.65 5.10 -0.40
CA ASP A 132 10.59 5.01 0.71
C ASP A 132 10.61 3.60 1.30
N ARG A 133 11.59 3.36 2.19
CA ARG A 133 11.80 2.08 2.86
C ARG A 133 11.60 2.21 4.35
N LEU A 134 10.93 1.22 4.95
CA LEU A 134 10.68 1.19 6.39
C LEU A 134 11.98 1.10 7.21
N GLU A 135 13.04 0.54 6.63
CA GLU A 135 14.34 0.37 7.28
C GLU A 135 15.06 1.71 7.56
N PHE A 136 14.76 2.76 6.78
CA PHE A 136 15.36 4.07 6.98
C PHE A 136 14.98 4.63 8.34
N ASP A 137 15.98 5.14 9.07
CA ASP A 137 15.86 5.46 10.50
C ASP A 137 14.68 6.38 10.82
N TYR A 138 14.42 7.36 9.95
CA TYR A 138 13.27 8.26 10.05
C TYR A 138 11.92 7.54 10.07
N TYR A 139 11.71 6.57 9.18
CA TYR A 139 10.47 5.80 9.09
C TYR A 139 10.42 4.69 10.13
N ARG A 140 11.54 4.00 10.37
CA ARG A 140 11.66 2.96 11.38
C ARG A 140 11.27 3.45 12.78
N LYS A 141 11.75 4.62 13.20
CA LYS A 141 11.44 5.23 14.50
C LYS A 141 9.99 5.70 14.63
N ARG A 142 9.33 5.97 13.50
CA ARG A 142 7.96 6.51 13.45
C ARG A 142 6.91 5.45 13.15
N TYR A 143 7.29 4.23 12.76
CA TYR A 143 6.36 3.14 12.51
C TYR A 143 5.42 2.94 13.71
N VAL A 144 4.12 2.84 13.42
CA VAL A 144 3.08 2.54 14.41
C VAL A 144 2.57 1.14 14.18
N LYS A 145 1.97 0.91 13.00
CA LYS A 145 1.36 -0.36 12.60
C LYS A 145 1.12 -0.42 11.10
N ALA A 146 0.69 -1.57 10.61
CA ALA A 146 0.12 -1.75 9.29
C ALA A 146 -1.30 -2.30 9.40
N VAL A 147 -2.18 -1.95 8.46
CA VAL A 147 -3.54 -2.48 8.37
C VAL A 147 -3.81 -2.99 6.96
N ARG A 148 -4.59 -4.06 6.88
CA ARG A 148 -5.01 -4.70 5.63
C ARG A 148 -6.50 -4.55 5.43
N LEU A 149 -6.88 -4.19 4.20
CA LEU A 149 -8.27 -4.08 3.77
C LEU A 149 -8.66 -5.39 3.06
N PRO A 150 -9.48 -6.26 3.68
CA PRO A 150 -9.86 -7.53 3.08
C PRO A 150 -10.56 -7.38 1.72
N GLU A 151 -11.24 -6.26 1.48
CA GLU A 151 -11.93 -5.91 0.23
C GLU A 151 -10.99 -5.84 -0.99
N LEU A 152 -9.68 -5.76 -0.77
CA LEU A 152 -8.68 -5.79 -1.84
C LEU A 152 -8.39 -7.22 -2.34
N TYR A 153 -8.79 -8.25 -1.60
CA TYR A 153 -8.52 -9.66 -1.88
C TYR A 153 -9.80 -10.49 -2.10
N LYS A 154 -10.95 -9.81 -2.24
CA LYS A 154 -12.21 -10.42 -2.66
C LYS A 154 -12.29 -10.49 -4.17
#